data_AF-A0A2N7U3A4-F1
#
_entry.id   AF-A0A2N7U3A4-F1
#
_cell.length_a   1.000
_cell.length_b   1.000
_cell.length_c   1.000
_cell.angle_alpha   90.00
_cell.angle_beta   90.00
_cell.angle_gamma   90.00
#
_symmetry.space_group_name_H-M   'P 1'
#
loop_
_entity.id
_entity.type
_entity.pdbx_description
1 polymer ?
#
loop_
_entity_poly.entity_id
_entity_poly.type
_entity_poly.pdbx_seq_one_letter_code
_entity_poly.pdbx_strand_id
1 'polypeptide(L)'
;MTHETLDPALSHEAALALKAQIRRLEEHLLEAMAAKPADAVAPLKAADEALEELRQQLQACPDVQLPTLDGIAQGMARLACDLCRQGACDDLSDESRQAFIDHYAAELTTVDGIGPVSARALFAHGFSDSARLRQADPEELDHVSGLGAATLARIKQNLFEKNPLEKNNP
;
A
#
# COMPACT_ATOMS: atom_id res chain seq x y z
N MET A 1 -21.85 2.21 35.23
CA MET A 1 -21.93 1.90 33.79
C MET A 1 -22.66 3.03 33.12
N THR A 2 -21.94 4.08 32.75
CA THR A 2 -22.49 5.22 32.00
C THR A 2 -22.51 4.83 30.52
N HIS A 3 -23.70 4.56 29.99
CA HIS A 3 -23.91 4.60 28.55
C HIS A 3 -23.82 6.08 28.17
N GLU A 4 -22.64 6.51 27.74
CA GLU A 4 -22.46 7.79 27.08
C GLU A 4 -23.13 7.66 25.71
N THR A 5 -24.42 8.03 25.67
CA THR A 5 -25.13 8.23 24.41
C THR A 5 -24.44 9.36 23.68
N LEU A 6 -23.58 9.02 22.72
CA LEU A 6 -23.04 9.99 21.76
C LEU A 6 -24.19 10.82 21.21
N ASP A 7 -24.05 12.13 21.30
CA ASP A 7 -25.04 13.09 20.81
C ASP A 7 -25.29 12.84 19.31
N PRO A 8 -26.55 12.60 18.88
CA PRO A 8 -26.85 12.30 17.49
C PRO A 8 -26.45 13.42 16.52
N ALA A 9 -26.32 14.67 16.99
CA ALA A 9 -25.82 15.78 16.18
C ALA A 9 -24.30 15.67 15.92
N LEU A 10 -23.52 15.27 16.93
CA LEU A 10 -22.09 14.97 16.81
C LEU A 10 -21.85 13.77 15.88
N SER A 11 -22.73 12.77 15.92
CA SER A 11 -22.70 11.63 14.99
C SER A 11 -23.01 12.03 13.54
N HIS A 12 -23.94 12.96 13.32
CA HIS A 12 -24.29 13.43 11.98
C HIS A 12 -23.18 14.30 11.35
N GLU A 13 -22.60 15.22 12.13
CA GLU A 13 -21.48 16.06 11.68
C GLU A 13 -20.25 15.21 11.35
N ALA A 14 -19.91 14.25 12.21
CA ALA A 14 -18.83 13.29 11.95
C ALA A 14 -19.10 12.46 10.68
N ALA A 15 -20.33 11.99 10.46
CA ALA A 15 -20.69 11.25 9.25
C ALA A 15 -20.60 12.11 7.98
N LEU A 16 -20.96 13.40 8.04
CA LEU A 16 -20.80 14.34 6.93
C LEU A 16 -19.33 14.61 6.63
N ALA A 17 -18.50 14.80 7.67
CA ALA A 17 -17.06 14.97 7.53
C ALA A 17 -16.42 13.74 6.87
N LEU A 18 -16.77 12.53 7.34
CA LEU A 18 -16.29 11.27 6.77
C LEU A 18 -16.65 11.15 5.29
N LYS A 19 -17.90 11.46 4.93
CA LYS A 19 -18.38 11.45 3.54
C LYS A 19 -17.64 12.45 2.66
N ALA A 20 -17.33 13.63 3.20
CA ALA A 20 -16.55 14.64 2.47
C ALA A 20 -15.12 14.16 2.21
N GLN A 21 -14.49 13.48 3.17
CA GLN A 21 -13.14 12.92 3.00
C GLN A 21 -13.12 11.77 1.99
N ILE A 22 -14.10 10.86 2.04
CA ILE A 22 -14.23 9.80 1.04
C ILE A 22 -14.33 10.39 -0.38
N ARG A 23 -15.10 11.46 -0.56
CA ARG A 23 -15.22 12.12 -1.87
C ARG A 23 -13.91 12.74 -2.36
N ARG A 24 -13.13 13.36 -1.46
CA ARG A 24 -11.82 13.92 -1.80
C ARG A 24 -10.83 12.83 -2.19
N LEU A 25 -10.82 11.73 -1.45
CA LEU A 25 -10.02 10.55 -1.78
C LEU A 25 -10.39 10.02 -3.18
N GLU A 26 -11.68 9.85 -3.46
CA GLU A 26 -12.17 9.42 -4.77
C GLU A 26 -11.76 10.38 -5.90
N GLU A 27 -11.89 11.70 -5.68
CA GLU A 27 -11.53 12.73 -6.65
C GLU A 27 -10.03 12.69 -7.00
N HIS A 28 -9.17 12.64 -5.99
CA HIS A 28 -7.72 12.56 -6.19
C HIS A 28 -7.28 11.25 -6.87
N LEU A 29 -7.92 10.12 -6.55
CA LEU A 29 -7.64 8.86 -7.22
C LEU A 29 -8.04 8.89 -8.71
N LEU A 30 -9.22 9.45 -9.01
CA LEU A 30 -9.68 9.61 -10.39
C LEU A 30 -8.76 10.54 -11.17
N GLU A 31 -8.30 11.63 -10.55
CA GLU A 31 -7.33 12.55 -11.15
C GLU A 31 -5.99 11.85 -11.44
N ALA A 32 -5.45 11.09 -10.49
CA ALA A 32 -4.21 10.33 -10.67
C ALA A 32 -4.32 9.29 -11.80
N MET A 33 -5.46 8.61 -11.91
CA MET A 33 -5.71 7.61 -12.96
C MET A 33 -5.91 8.24 -14.35
N ALA A 34 -6.44 9.46 -14.42
CA ALA A 34 -6.67 10.17 -15.68
C ALA A 34 -5.45 10.99 -16.14
N ALA A 35 -4.53 11.30 -15.22
CA ALA A 35 -3.32 12.06 -15.48
C ALA A 35 -2.33 11.27 -16.35
N LYS A 36 -1.46 12.03 -17.03
CA LYS A 36 -0.25 11.45 -17.62
C LYS A 36 0.71 11.03 -16.51
N PRO A 37 1.60 10.05 -16.74
CA PRO A 37 2.52 9.58 -15.69
C PRO A 37 3.25 10.70 -14.95
N ALA A 38 3.86 11.65 -15.67
CA ALA A 38 4.59 12.77 -15.08
C ALA A 38 3.74 13.67 -14.15
N ASP A 39 2.44 13.75 -14.41
CA ASP A 39 1.52 14.62 -13.66
C ASP A 39 0.78 13.86 -12.53
N ALA A 40 0.85 12.51 -12.52
CA ALA A 40 0.05 11.66 -11.65
C ALA A 40 0.58 11.55 -10.20
N VAL A 41 1.84 11.94 -9.95
CA VAL A 41 2.47 11.83 -8.62
C VAL A 41 1.80 12.73 -7.59
N ALA A 42 1.48 13.98 -7.97
CA ALA A 42 0.86 14.95 -7.08
C ALA A 42 -0.56 14.54 -6.62
N PRO A 43 -1.50 14.20 -7.52
CA PRO A 43 -2.83 13.74 -7.10
C PRO A 43 -2.77 12.42 -6.34
N LEU A 44 -1.82 11.53 -6.64
CA LEU A 44 -1.66 10.30 -5.88
C LEU A 44 -1.18 10.54 -4.44
N LYS A 45 -0.27 11.50 -4.21
CA LYS A 45 0.10 11.95 -2.86
C LYS A 45 -1.08 12.57 -2.12
N ALA A 46 -1.88 13.40 -2.80
CA ALA A 46 -3.08 13.98 -2.19
C ALA A 46 -4.13 12.92 -1.81
N ALA A 47 -4.28 11.87 -2.62
CA ALA A 47 -5.10 10.72 -2.27
C ALA A 47 -4.58 9.99 -1.02
N ASP A 48 -3.26 9.87 -0.87
CA ASP A 48 -2.64 9.19 0.26
C ASP A 48 -2.83 9.96 1.56
N GLU A 49 -2.62 11.28 1.52
CA GLU A 49 -2.92 12.18 2.63
C GLU A 49 -4.40 12.09 3.05
N ALA A 50 -5.32 12.08 2.08
CA ALA A 50 -6.75 11.92 2.36
C ALA A 50 -7.10 10.56 2.98
N LEU A 51 -6.42 9.48 2.57
CA LEU A 51 -6.60 8.15 3.14
C LEU A 51 -6.08 8.07 4.58
N GLU A 52 -4.93 8.68 4.88
CA GLU A 52 -4.38 8.74 6.23
C GLU A 52 -5.26 9.58 7.17
N GLU A 53 -5.78 10.72 6.71
CA GLU A 53 -6.76 11.51 7.46
C GLU A 53 -8.01 10.67 7.77
N LEU A 54 -8.51 9.92 6.79
CA LEU A 54 -9.66 9.03 6.94
C LEU A 54 -9.38 7.93 7.98
N ARG A 55 -8.20 7.31 7.94
CA ARG A 55 -7.75 6.31 8.92
C ARG A 55 -7.69 6.89 10.33
N GLN A 56 -7.11 8.07 10.50
CA GLN A 56 -7.02 8.75 11.79
C GLN A 56 -8.39 9.08 12.38
N GLN A 57 -9.34 9.54 11.56
CA GLN A 57 -10.70 9.81 12.01
C GLN A 57 -11.43 8.53 12.43
N LEU A 58 -11.22 7.43 11.72
CA LEU A 58 -11.84 6.14 12.05
C LEU A 58 -11.21 5.47 13.28
N GLN A 59 -9.96 5.77 13.62
CA GLN A 59 -9.38 5.32 14.90
C GLN A 59 -10.16 5.85 16.12
N ALA A 60 -10.80 7.01 15.99
CA ALA A 60 -11.70 7.54 17.02
C ALA A 60 -13.06 6.82 17.07
N CYS A 61 -13.34 5.92 16.12
CA CYS A 61 -14.60 5.17 15.99
C CYS A 61 -14.33 3.67 15.85
N PRO A 62 -13.95 2.96 16.93
CA PRO A 62 -13.51 1.56 16.89
C PRO A 62 -14.58 0.57 16.41
N ASP A 63 -15.86 0.95 16.44
CA ASP A 63 -16.98 0.13 15.97
C ASP A 63 -17.07 0.07 14.43
N VAL A 64 -16.37 0.96 13.71
CA VAL A 64 -16.39 1.04 12.25
C VAL A 64 -15.11 0.44 11.68
N GLN A 65 -15.14 -0.87 11.40
CA GLN A 65 -14.08 -1.52 10.62
C GLN A 65 -14.40 -1.39 9.13
N LEU A 66 -13.53 -0.70 8.39
CA LEU A 66 -13.61 -0.60 6.93
C LEU A 66 -12.45 -1.38 6.29
N PRO A 67 -12.57 -2.70 6.08
CA PRO A 67 -11.57 -3.49 5.36
C PRO A 67 -11.28 -2.96 3.95
N THR A 68 -12.16 -2.13 3.42
CA THR A 68 -12.00 -1.42 2.15
C THR A 68 -10.79 -0.49 2.12
N LEU A 69 -10.35 0.07 3.25
CA LEU A 69 -9.24 1.04 3.28
C LEU A 69 -7.89 0.41 2.95
N ASP A 70 -7.66 -0.81 3.44
CA ASP A 70 -6.44 -1.55 3.11
C ASP A 70 -6.43 -1.96 1.63
N GLY A 71 -7.61 -2.29 1.08
CA GLY A 71 -7.77 -2.52 -0.35
C GLY A 71 -7.46 -1.27 -1.19
N ILE A 72 -7.88 -0.09 -0.74
CA ILE A 72 -7.55 1.19 -1.40
C ILE A 72 -6.04 1.45 -1.34
N ALA A 73 -5.41 1.31 -0.16
CA ALA A 73 -3.97 1.48 -0.02
C ALA A 73 -3.17 0.53 -0.93
N GLN A 74 -3.57 -0.75 -1.01
CA GLN A 74 -2.97 -1.71 -1.94
C GLN A 74 -3.18 -1.31 -3.41
N GLY A 75 -4.38 -0.82 -3.76
CA GLY A 75 -4.66 -0.30 -5.09
C GLY A 75 -3.78 0.91 -5.45
N MET A 76 -3.55 1.80 -4.49
CA MET A 76 -2.68 2.96 -4.65
C MET A 76 -1.21 2.56 -4.79
N ALA A 77 -0.72 1.58 -4.02
CA ALA A 77 0.63 1.04 -4.17
C ALA A 77 0.84 0.41 -5.56
N ARG A 78 -0.16 -0.29 -6.10
CA ARG A 78 -0.15 -0.81 -7.47
C ARG A 78 -0.08 0.31 -8.49
N LEU A 79 -0.94 1.31 -8.37
CA LEU A 79 -0.95 2.47 -9.26
C LEU A 79 0.39 3.23 -9.21
N ALA A 80 0.93 3.47 -8.02
CA ALA A 80 2.24 4.10 -7.82
C ALA A 80 3.36 3.33 -8.52
N CYS A 81 3.35 1.99 -8.40
CA CYS A 81 4.33 1.11 -9.02
C CYS A 81 4.25 1.20 -10.55
N ASP A 82 3.05 1.09 -11.11
CA ASP A 82 2.82 1.19 -12.55
C ASP A 82 3.21 2.57 -13.09
N LEU A 83 2.91 3.63 -12.36
CA LEU A 83 3.28 5.01 -12.72
C LEU A 83 4.80 5.20 -12.74
N CYS A 84 5.52 4.77 -11.70
CA CYS A 84 6.99 4.87 -11.70
C CYS A 84 7.60 4.08 -12.86
N ARG A 85 7.06 2.90 -13.21
CA ARG A 85 7.51 2.12 -14.38
C ARG A 85 7.21 2.80 -15.71
N GLN A 86 6.23 3.69 -15.75
CA GLN A 86 5.88 4.53 -16.91
C GLN A 86 6.64 5.87 -16.93
N GLY A 87 7.59 6.07 -16.03
CA GLY A 87 8.43 7.29 -15.97
C GLY A 87 7.83 8.44 -15.17
N ALA A 88 6.74 8.23 -14.41
CA ALA A 88 6.17 9.27 -13.53
C ALA A 88 7.16 9.84 -12.51
N CYS A 89 8.16 9.04 -12.17
CA CYS A 89 9.14 9.33 -11.13
C CYS A 89 10.46 9.88 -11.70
N ASP A 90 10.56 10.07 -13.03
CA ASP A 90 11.80 10.46 -13.72
C ASP A 90 12.15 11.94 -13.50
N ASP A 91 11.15 12.81 -13.43
CA ASP A 91 11.33 14.25 -13.20
C ASP A 91 11.48 14.60 -11.71
N LEU A 92 11.30 13.63 -10.82
CA LEU A 92 11.50 13.82 -9.38
C LEU A 92 12.99 13.87 -9.04
N SER A 93 13.36 14.70 -8.06
CA SER A 93 14.69 14.61 -7.46
C SER A 93 14.93 13.21 -6.90
N ASP A 94 16.20 12.78 -6.83
CA ASP A 94 16.53 11.44 -6.31
C ASP A 94 15.97 11.20 -4.89
N GLU A 95 16.02 12.23 -4.04
CA GLU A 95 15.43 12.19 -2.70
C GLU A 95 13.90 12.02 -2.75
N SER A 96 13.20 12.79 -3.59
CA SER A 96 11.74 12.72 -3.72
C SER A 96 11.28 11.40 -4.32
N ARG A 97 12.02 10.89 -5.31
CA ARG A 97 11.77 9.58 -5.93
C ARG A 97 11.95 8.47 -4.91
N GLN A 98 13.02 8.52 -4.13
CA GLN A 98 13.27 7.51 -3.10
C GLN A 98 12.21 7.57 -2.00
N ALA A 99 11.84 8.76 -1.51
CA ALA A 99 10.78 8.91 -0.51
C ALA A 99 9.43 8.40 -1.01
N PHE A 100 9.10 8.65 -2.28
CA PHE A 100 7.89 8.13 -2.92
C PHE A 100 7.90 6.59 -2.96
N ILE A 101 9.00 5.99 -3.43
CA ILE A 101 9.12 4.52 -3.49
C ILE A 101 9.08 3.93 -2.07
N ASP A 102 9.76 4.53 -1.10
CA ASP A 102 9.79 4.08 0.29
C ASP A 102 8.40 4.00 0.89
N HIS A 103 7.60 5.04 0.64
CA HIS A 103 6.24 5.13 1.12
C HIS A 103 5.37 3.99 0.58
N TYR A 104 5.31 3.83 -0.74
CA TYR A 104 4.45 2.81 -1.37
C TYR A 104 5.00 1.38 -1.25
N ALA A 105 6.31 1.21 -1.05
CA ALA A 105 6.93 -0.10 -0.82
C ALA A 105 6.88 -0.53 0.66
N ALA A 106 6.44 0.34 1.59
CA ALA A 106 6.47 0.07 3.02
C ALA A 106 5.72 -1.21 3.41
N GLU A 107 4.59 -1.52 2.76
CA GLU A 107 3.80 -2.73 3.04
C GLU A 107 4.58 -4.02 2.75
N LEU A 108 5.51 -4.02 1.80
CA LEU A 108 6.36 -5.18 1.50
C LEU A 108 7.26 -5.54 2.69
N THR A 109 7.64 -4.56 3.52
CA THR A 109 8.47 -4.78 4.71
C THR A 109 7.75 -5.56 5.81
N THR A 110 6.43 -5.75 5.70
CA THR A 110 5.67 -6.62 6.60
C THR A 110 5.92 -8.10 6.34
N VAL A 111 6.46 -8.45 5.17
CA VAL A 111 6.85 -9.82 4.83
C VAL A 111 8.22 -10.11 5.46
N ASP A 112 8.29 -11.17 6.25
CA ASP A 112 9.53 -11.55 6.90
C ASP A 112 10.65 -11.75 5.87
N GLY A 113 11.80 -11.18 6.18
CA GLY A 113 12.98 -11.19 5.32
C GLY A 113 13.07 -10.08 4.28
N ILE A 114 12.07 -9.19 4.17
CA ILE A 114 12.09 -8.00 3.31
C ILE A 114 12.39 -6.76 4.14
N GLY A 115 13.57 -6.17 3.95
CA GLY A 115 13.93 -4.87 4.52
C GLY A 115 13.62 -3.72 3.57
N PRO A 116 13.78 -2.44 3.99
CA PRO A 116 13.49 -1.27 3.15
C PRO A 116 14.23 -1.27 1.80
N VAL A 117 15.51 -1.67 1.79
CA VAL A 117 16.30 -1.78 0.55
C VAL A 117 15.70 -2.82 -0.40
N SER A 118 15.28 -3.97 0.13
CA SER A 118 14.66 -5.03 -0.65
C SER A 118 13.27 -4.64 -1.14
N ALA A 119 12.49 -3.97 -0.31
CA ALA A 119 11.17 -3.45 -0.66
C ALA A 119 11.26 -2.48 -1.85
N ARG A 120 12.21 -1.54 -1.83
CA ARG A 120 12.47 -0.64 -2.98
C ARG A 120 12.79 -1.41 -4.26
N ALA A 121 13.67 -2.42 -4.16
CA ALA A 121 14.06 -3.23 -5.32
C ALA A 121 12.86 -3.99 -5.89
N LEU A 122 12.06 -4.63 -5.03
CA LEU A 122 10.84 -5.33 -5.43
C LEU A 122 9.83 -4.38 -6.08
N PHE A 123 9.62 -3.21 -5.50
CA PHE A 123 8.72 -2.19 -6.03
C PHE A 123 9.15 -1.71 -7.42
N ALA A 124 10.45 -1.45 -7.62
CA ALA A 124 10.98 -1.06 -8.93
C ALA A 124 10.79 -2.15 -10.01
N HIS A 125 10.66 -3.41 -9.59
CA HIS A 125 10.45 -4.57 -10.47
C HIS A 125 8.98 -4.96 -10.65
N GLY A 126 8.03 -4.17 -10.14
CA GLY A 126 6.59 -4.43 -10.35
C GLY A 126 5.89 -5.15 -9.20
N PHE A 127 6.57 -5.39 -8.07
CA PHE A 127 5.97 -5.97 -6.88
C PHE A 127 5.55 -4.85 -5.93
N SER A 128 4.28 -4.44 -6.04
CA SER A 128 3.72 -3.31 -5.27
C SER A 128 3.26 -3.68 -3.87
N ASP A 129 2.85 -4.93 -3.65
CA ASP A 129 2.24 -5.37 -2.40
C ASP A 129 2.47 -6.86 -2.11
N SER A 130 2.21 -7.26 -0.87
CA SER A 130 2.40 -8.62 -0.40
C SER A 130 1.48 -9.64 -1.10
N ALA A 131 0.31 -9.23 -1.57
CA ALA A 131 -0.58 -10.10 -2.34
C ALA A 131 0.02 -10.37 -3.74
N ARG A 132 0.58 -9.34 -4.39
CA ARG A 132 1.31 -9.48 -5.65
C ARG A 132 2.54 -10.39 -5.51
N LEU A 133 3.31 -10.24 -4.43
CA LEU A 133 4.44 -11.14 -4.13
C LEU A 133 4.04 -12.60 -3.96
N ARG A 134 2.94 -12.88 -3.27
CA ARG A 134 2.46 -14.27 -3.06
C ARG A 134 1.91 -14.92 -4.32
N GLN A 135 1.48 -14.11 -5.29
CA GLN A 135 0.99 -14.57 -6.59
C GLN A 135 2.10 -14.67 -7.64
N ALA A 136 3.28 -14.14 -7.34
CA ALA A 136 4.44 -14.18 -8.22
C ALA A 136 4.98 -15.61 -8.37
N ASP A 137 5.54 -15.92 -9.52
CA ASP A 137 6.30 -17.15 -9.66
C ASP A 137 7.68 -16.98 -8.97
N PRO A 138 8.20 -18.01 -8.29
CA PRO A 138 9.52 -17.91 -7.65
C PRO A 138 10.64 -17.52 -8.61
N GLU A 139 10.53 -17.87 -9.89
CA GLU A 139 11.49 -17.51 -10.94
C GLU A 139 11.46 -16.01 -11.25
N GLU A 140 10.32 -15.33 -11.12
CA GLU A 140 10.23 -13.87 -11.33
C GLU A 140 11.09 -13.11 -10.32
N LEU A 141 11.19 -13.62 -9.08
CA LEU A 141 12.01 -13.02 -8.04
C LEU A 141 13.51 -13.10 -8.35
N ASP A 142 13.97 -14.11 -9.10
CA ASP A 142 15.39 -14.24 -9.48
C ASP A 142 15.84 -13.14 -10.44
N HIS A 143 14.90 -12.49 -11.12
CA HIS A 143 15.17 -11.38 -12.04
C HIS A 143 15.21 -10.01 -11.36
N VAL A 144 14.94 -9.93 -10.05
CA VAL A 144 14.95 -8.67 -9.30
C VAL A 144 16.39 -8.26 -9.00
N SER A 145 16.88 -7.29 -9.77
CA SER A 145 18.19 -6.69 -9.54
C SER A 145 18.25 -5.97 -8.19
N GLY A 146 19.35 -6.14 -7.46
CA GLY A 146 19.55 -5.49 -6.15
C GLY A 146 19.14 -6.34 -4.96
N LEU A 147 18.61 -7.55 -5.19
CA LEU A 147 18.44 -8.56 -4.14
C LEU A 147 19.59 -9.57 -4.18
N GLY A 148 20.23 -9.79 -3.02
CA GLY A 148 21.24 -10.83 -2.87
C GLY A 148 20.61 -12.23 -2.81
N ALA A 149 21.36 -13.25 -3.22
CA ALA A 149 20.90 -14.65 -3.24
C ALA A 149 20.36 -15.12 -1.88
N ALA A 150 20.98 -14.70 -0.77
CA ALA A 150 20.51 -15.05 0.57
C ALA A 150 19.15 -14.40 0.91
N THR A 151 18.93 -13.15 0.50
CA THR A 151 17.65 -12.46 0.68
C THR A 151 16.56 -13.12 -0.16
N LEU A 152 16.85 -13.43 -1.42
CA LEU A 152 15.94 -14.14 -2.31
C LEU A 152 15.55 -15.52 -1.76
N ALA A 153 16.52 -16.30 -1.29
CA ALA A 153 16.26 -17.61 -0.70
C ALA A 153 15.31 -17.50 0.51
N ARG A 154 15.53 -16.53 1.40
CA ARG A 154 14.67 -16.30 2.56
C ARG A 154 13.26 -15.86 2.18
N ILE A 155 13.12 -14.94 1.23
CA ILE A 155 11.81 -14.50 0.72
C ILE A 155 11.05 -15.68 0.13
N LYS A 156 11.72 -16.49 -0.71
CA LYS A 156 11.11 -17.66 -1.34
C LYS A 156 10.68 -18.72 -0.33
N GLN A 157 11.52 -19.01 0.65
CA GLN A 157 11.19 -19.89 1.75
C GLN A 157 9.94 -19.40 2.50
N ASN A 158 9.86 -18.11 2.82
CA ASN A 158 8.74 -17.54 3.55
C ASN A 158 7.43 -17.50 2.74
N LEU A 159 7.49 -17.34 1.42
CA LEU A 159 6.31 -17.18 0.56
C LEU A 159 5.81 -18.48 -0.05
N PHE A 160 6.70 -19.40 -0.42
CA PHE A 160 6.38 -20.57 -1.26
C PHE A 160 6.65 -21.91 -0.61
N GLU A 161 7.57 -21.98 0.36
CA GLU A 161 7.78 -23.22 1.10
C GLU A 161 6.72 -23.34 2.20
N LYS A 162 5.63 -24.06 1.90
CA LYS A 162 4.74 -24.55 2.94
C LYS A 162 5.56 -25.37 3.93
N ASN A 163 5.52 -24.97 5.20
CA ASN A 163 6.13 -25.69 6.32
C ASN A 163 5.89 -27.21 6.16
N PRO A 164 6.93 -28.07 6.08
CA PRO A 164 6.76 -29.51 5.82
C PRO A 164 5.99 -30.29 6.89
N LEU A 165 5.46 -29.64 7.93
CA LEU A 165 4.84 -30.28 9.09
C LEU A 165 3.31 -30.43 9.01
N GLU A 166 2.63 -29.94 7.97
CA GLU A 166 1.19 -30.18 7.76
C GLU A 166 0.86 -31.44 6.94
N LYS A 167 1.81 -32.38 6.82
CA LYS A 167 1.55 -33.73 6.31
C LYS A 167 1.80 -34.74 7.41
N ASN A 168 0.94 -34.78 8.43
CA ASN A 168 0.63 -35.99 9.22
C ASN A 168 -0.38 -35.65 10.32
N ASN A 169 -1.67 -35.81 10.02
CA ASN A 169 -2.54 -36.46 11.00
C ASN A 169 -3.64 -37.23 10.23
N PRO A 170 -3.63 -38.58 10.24
CA PRO A 170 -4.67 -39.42 9.66
C PRO A 170 -6.00 -39.35 10.43
#